data_AF-A0A168EKG0-F1
#
_entry.id   AF-A0A168EKG0-F1
#
_cell.length_a   1.000
_cell.length_b   1.000
_cell.length_c   1.000
_cell.angle_alpha   90.00
_cell.angle_beta   90.00
_cell.angle_gamma   90.00
#
_symmetry.space_group_name_H-M   'P 1'
#
loop_
_entity.id
_entity.type
_entity.pdbx_description
1 polymer ?
#
loop_
_entity_poly.entity_id
_entity_poly.type
_entity_poly.pdbx_seq_one_letter_code
_entity_poly.pdbx_strand_id
1 'polypeptide(L)'
;MTIVPGSAVWESSGLDVELQDSPALLLPTEDETLLLNVLARSWAGFSWYGLGTWFGRGDTNSVRGFAERFPELAREQVAQATGTTPRGLAVRSEWVALDPTAEGLVDFYGGVRSSAGKGSALALLPPEASVRAWYAASTALVNRALLAVEAPGDVDIAPAQRAAVASYLGLATRAGTAAVVPLRVHPSAGCLVVGDRALLARLAALLPVTAPVSGDVDWQTIVDQASGPAL
;
A
#
# COMPACT_ATOMS: atom_id res chain seq x y z
N MET A 1 -23.31 -46.49 -4.89
CA MET A 1 -22.24 -45.92 -4.05
C MET A 1 -22.34 -44.42 -4.21
N THR A 2 -22.91 -43.76 -3.21
CA THR A 2 -23.22 -42.33 -3.20
C THR A 2 -21.98 -41.56 -2.79
N ILE A 3 -21.53 -40.60 -3.60
CA ILE A 3 -20.44 -39.70 -3.23
C ILE A 3 -21.05 -38.51 -2.50
N VAL A 4 -20.70 -38.35 -1.22
CA VAL A 4 -21.00 -37.16 -0.42
C VAL A 4 -19.83 -36.17 -0.62
N PRO A 5 -20.06 -34.89 -0.93
CA PRO A 5 -18.98 -33.91 -1.01
C PRO A 5 -18.53 -33.52 0.40
N GLY A 6 -17.29 -33.85 0.74
CA GLY A 6 -16.64 -33.36 1.95
C GLY A 6 -16.38 -31.86 1.82
N SER A 7 -16.89 -31.11 2.80
CA SER A 7 -16.55 -29.71 3.05
C SER A 7 -15.04 -29.55 3.15
N ALA A 8 -14.42 -28.89 2.17
CA ALA A 8 -13.07 -28.38 2.32
C ALA A 8 -13.12 -27.24 3.35
N VAL A 9 -12.87 -27.61 4.61
CA VAL A 9 -12.49 -26.66 5.65
C VAL A 9 -11.12 -26.13 5.22
N TRP A 10 -11.08 -24.86 4.79
CA TRP A 10 -9.84 -24.13 4.65
C TRP A 10 -9.29 -23.94 6.07
N GLU A 11 -8.41 -24.85 6.49
CA GLU A 11 -7.61 -24.66 7.70
C GLU A 11 -6.68 -23.47 7.46
N SER A 12 -6.96 -22.34 8.11
CA SER A 12 -6.17 -21.10 8.07
C SER A 12 -4.83 -21.20 8.83
N SER A 13 -4.42 -22.39 9.23
CA SER A 13 -3.39 -22.65 10.26
C SER A 13 -1.94 -22.43 9.81
N GLY A 14 -1.70 -21.88 8.61
CA GLY A 14 -0.35 -21.61 8.09
C GLY A 14 0.06 -20.13 8.00
N LEU A 15 -0.87 -19.19 8.14
CA LEU A 15 -0.60 -17.73 8.01
C LEU A 15 -0.69 -16.97 9.34
N ASP A 16 -1.14 -17.62 10.41
CA ASP A 16 -1.48 -16.97 11.70
C ASP A 16 -0.32 -16.83 12.70
N VAL A 17 0.91 -17.27 12.40
CA VAL A 17 1.96 -17.45 13.44
C VAL A 17 3.12 -16.42 13.41
N GLU A 18 3.18 -15.45 12.50
CA GLU A 18 4.32 -14.50 12.47
C GLU A 18 3.97 -13.02 12.15
N LEU A 19 2.70 -12.64 12.16
CA LEU A 19 2.30 -11.24 11.90
C LEU A 19 2.01 -10.44 13.18
N GLN A 20 2.05 -11.07 14.37
CA GLN A 20 1.69 -10.43 15.64
C GLN A 20 2.63 -9.30 16.08
N ASP A 21 3.82 -9.16 15.46
CA ASP A 21 4.87 -8.23 15.91
C ASP A 21 5.41 -7.31 14.80
N SER A 22 4.64 -7.03 13.74
CA SER A 22 5.08 -6.03 12.77
C SER A 22 4.94 -4.63 13.36
N PRO A 23 6.05 -3.96 13.71
CA PRO A 23 5.99 -2.62 14.30
C PRO A 23 5.47 -1.61 13.26
N ALA A 24 4.97 -0.48 13.75
CA ALA A 24 4.69 0.68 12.91
C ALA A 24 5.06 1.97 13.62
N LEU A 25 5.44 2.98 12.84
CA LEU A 25 5.54 4.36 13.29
C LEU A 25 4.24 5.08 12.98
N LEU A 26 3.59 5.65 13.98
CA LEU A 26 2.47 6.55 13.78
C LEU A 26 2.98 7.99 13.74
N LEU A 27 2.77 8.66 12.61
CA LEU A 27 3.19 10.03 12.35
C LEU A 27 1.94 10.91 12.20
N PRO A 28 1.42 11.50 13.29
CA PRO A 28 0.24 12.35 13.21
C PRO A 28 0.58 13.69 12.54
N THR A 29 -0.40 14.30 11.87
CA THR A 29 -0.27 15.68 11.40
C THR A 29 -1.65 16.34 11.26
N GLU A 30 -1.64 17.66 11.16
CA GLU A 30 -2.78 18.47 10.69
C GLU A 30 -2.51 19.04 9.28
N ASP A 31 -1.26 18.95 8.82
CA ASP A 31 -0.79 19.37 7.50
C ASP A 31 0.02 18.22 6.85
N GLU A 32 -0.61 17.50 5.93
CA GLU A 32 0.02 16.39 5.21
C GLU A 32 1.12 16.86 4.25
N THR A 33 0.99 18.07 3.70
CA THR A 33 2.02 18.62 2.81
C THR A 33 3.28 18.88 3.59
N LEU A 34 3.16 19.50 4.76
CA LEU A 34 4.30 19.70 5.66
C LEU A 34 4.91 18.37 6.11
N LEU A 35 4.09 17.40 6.51
CA LEU A 35 4.55 16.07 6.92
C LEU A 35 5.36 15.43 5.78
N LEU A 36 4.77 15.26 4.59
CA LEU A 36 5.43 14.62 3.46
C LEU A 36 6.74 15.32 3.06
N ASN A 37 6.78 16.66 3.12
CA ASN A 37 8.01 17.42 2.90
C ASN A 37 9.09 17.12 3.95
N VAL A 38 8.72 16.97 5.23
CA VAL A 38 9.66 16.56 6.29
C VAL A 38 10.15 15.14 6.02
N LEU A 39 9.25 14.21 5.70
CA LEU A 39 9.59 12.81 5.43
C LEU A 39 10.52 12.67 4.22
N ALA A 40 10.21 13.36 3.12
CA ALA A 40 11.02 13.37 1.91
C ALA A 40 12.47 13.81 2.18
N ARG A 41 12.66 14.85 3.02
CA ARG A 41 13.98 15.34 3.41
C ARG A 41 14.69 14.39 4.39
N SER A 42 14.00 13.97 5.44
CA SER A 42 14.56 13.08 6.48
C SER A 42 14.95 11.71 5.91
N TRP A 43 14.23 11.22 4.91
CA TRP A 43 14.45 9.91 4.31
C TRP A 43 15.02 10.01 2.89
N ALA A 44 15.76 11.07 2.57
CA ALA A 44 16.39 11.26 1.27
C ALA A 44 17.40 10.15 0.90
N GLY A 45 17.91 9.40 1.89
CA GLY A 45 18.77 8.22 1.66
C GLY A 45 18.01 6.95 1.27
N PHE A 46 16.68 7.00 1.18
CA PHE A 46 15.82 5.87 0.80
C PHE A 46 15.21 6.13 -0.57
N SER A 47 14.98 5.06 -1.32
CA SER A 47 14.26 5.12 -2.59
C SER A 47 12.76 5.07 -2.34
N TRP A 48 12.03 6.04 -2.90
CA TRP A 48 10.57 6.08 -2.81
C TRP A 48 9.96 5.37 -4.00
N TYR A 49 8.95 4.55 -3.76
CA TYR A 49 8.28 3.78 -4.80
C TYR A 49 6.76 3.87 -4.66
N GLY A 50 6.09 4.02 -5.80
CA GLY A 50 4.64 4.06 -5.90
C GLY A 50 4.13 2.89 -6.74
N LEU A 51 3.07 2.25 -6.25
CA LEU A 51 2.17 1.45 -7.07
C LEU A 51 0.90 2.27 -7.30
N GLY A 52 0.54 2.52 -8.56
CA GLY A 52 -0.76 3.06 -8.92
C GLY A 52 -1.56 2.04 -9.72
N THR A 53 -2.83 1.82 -9.37
CA THR A 53 -3.78 1.02 -10.18
C THR A 53 -4.98 1.86 -10.55
N TRP A 54 -5.28 1.92 -11.85
CA TRP A 54 -6.39 2.70 -12.40
C TRP A 54 -7.29 1.84 -13.28
N PHE A 55 -8.55 2.25 -13.31
CA PHE A 55 -9.61 1.63 -14.08
C PHE A 55 -10.18 2.64 -15.08
N GLY A 56 -10.59 2.15 -16.24
CA GLY A 56 -11.26 2.97 -17.26
C GLY A 56 -12.20 2.15 -18.13
N ARG A 57 -12.99 2.86 -18.95
CA ARG A 57 -13.82 2.26 -19.99
C ARG A 57 -13.09 2.29 -21.31
N GLY A 58 -13.21 1.23 -22.11
CA GLY A 58 -12.54 1.11 -23.41
C GLY A 58 -11.33 0.17 -23.36
N ASP A 59 -10.34 0.42 -24.21
CA ASP A 59 -9.11 -0.37 -24.22
C ASP A 59 -8.14 0.02 -23.09
N THR A 60 -7.12 -0.80 -22.86
CA THR A 60 -6.08 -0.57 -21.85
C THR A 60 -5.22 0.66 -22.11
N ASN A 61 -5.14 1.11 -23.36
CA ASN A 61 -4.34 2.29 -23.74
C ASN A 61 -5.07 3.59 -23.42
N SER A 62 -6.39 3.55 -23.23
CA SER A 62 -7.20 4.70 -22.84
C SER A 62 -7.05 5.05 -21.35
N VAL A 63 -6.52 4.14 -20.53
CA VAL A 63 -6.25 4.39 -19.12
C VAL A 63 -4.91 5.12 -18.98
N ARG A 64 -4.99 6.42 -18.65
CA ARG A 64 -3.81 7.26 -18.34
C ARG A 64 -2.94 6.58 -17.28
N GLY A 65 -1.65 6.42 -17.58
CA GLY A 65 -0.65 5.82 -16.67
C GLY A 65 -0.13 6.78 -15.61
N PHE A 66 0.85 6.34 -14.83
CA PHE A 66 1.46 7.08 -13.73
C PHE A 66 2.11 8.37 -14.23
N ALA A 67 3.01 8.28 -15.20
CA ALA A 67 3.74 9.44 -15.73
C ALA A 67 2.81 10.47 -16.41
N GLU A 68 1.68 10.02 -16.96
CA GLU A 68 0.68 10.94 -17.51
C GLU A 68 -0.08 11.68 -16.39
N ARG A 69 -0.28 11.05 -15.24
CA ARG A 69 -1.03 11.60 -14.10
C ARG A 69 -0.16 12.45 -13.19
N PHE A 70 1.09 12.07 -13.01
CA PHE A 70 2.06 12.69 -12.10
C PHE A 70 3.43 12.80 -12.80
N PRO A 71 3.56 13.65 -13.83
CA PRO A 71 4.74 13.69 -14.70
C PRO A 71 6.03 14.10 -13.98
N GLU A 72 5.93 15.01 -13.01
CA GLU A 72 7.06 15.44 -12.16
C GLU A 72 7.45 14.42 -11.09
N LEU A 73 6.51 13.55 -10.68
CA LEU A 73 6.73 12.54 -9.64
C LEU A 73 7.40 11.28 -10.18
N ALA A 74 7.09 10.87 -11.41
CA ALA A 74 7.59 9.64 -12.00
C ALA A 74 9.05 9.78 -12.45
N ARG A 75 9.95 8.92 -11.95
CA ARG A 75 11.36 8.88 -12.38
C ARG A 75 11.68 7.70 -13.28
N GLU A 76 11.43 6.49 -12.77
CA GLU A 76 11.74 5.25 -13.49
C GLU A 76 10.59 4.26 -13.36
N GLN A 77 10.15 3.70 -14.48
CA GLN A 77 9.16 2.63 -14.47
C GLN A 77 9.83 1.30 -14.15
N VAL A 78 9.45 0.70 -13.01
CA VAL A 78 9.93 -0.62 -12.58
C VAL A 78 9.20 -1.72 -13.34
N ALA A 79 7.87 -1.60 -13.41
CA ALA A 79 7.00 -2.59 -14.05
C ALA A 79 5.66 -1.98 -14.43
N GLN A 80 4.96 -2.68 -15.33
CA GLN A 80 3.60 -2.38 -15.73
C GLN A 80 2.81 -3.67 -15.91
N ALA A 81 1.54 -3.62 -15.53
CA ALA A 81 0.54 -4.61 -15.89
C ALA A 81 -0.66 -3.90 -16.50
N THR A 82 -1.17 -4.45 -17.59
CA THR A 82 -2.42 -4.00 -18.21
C THR A 82 -3.31 -5.21 -18.43
N GLY A 83 -4.62 -4.98 -18.41
CA GLY A 83 -5.59 -6.04 -18.67
C GLY A 83 -7.00 -5.50 -18.76
N THR A 84 -7.92 -6.40 -19.06
CA THR A 84 -9.35 -6.10 -19.09
C THR A 84 -10.05 -7.05 -18.15
N THR A 85 -10.91 -6.53 -17.27
CA THR A 85 -11.69 -7.36 -16.36
C THR A 85 -12.77 -8.13 -17.13
N PRO A 86 -13.36 -9.20 -16.55
CA PRO A 86 -14.47 -9.92 -17.18
C PRO A 86 -15.68 -9.04 -17.53
N ARG A 87 -15.86 -7.91 -16.82
CA ARG A 87 -16.90 -6.91 -17.11
C ARG A 87 -16.50 -5.85 -18.15
N GLY A 88 -15.34 -5.99 -18.79
CA GLY A 88 -14.89 -5.09 -19.83
C GLY A 88 -14.26 -3.79 -19.32
N LEU A 89 -13.85 -3.71 -18.05
CA LEU A 89 -13.11 -2.56 -17.54
C LEU A 89 -11.63 -2.71 -17.88
N ALA A 90 -11.05 -1.68 -18.49
CA ALA A 90 -9.61 -1.61 -18.69
C ALA A 90 -8.92 -1.31 -17.35
N VAL A 91 -7.82 -2.02 -17.08
CA VAL A 91 -7.00 -1.88 -15.88
C VAL A 91 -5.56 -1.60 -16.28
N ARG A 92 -4.95 -0.65 -15.60
CA ARG A 92 -3.52 -0.34 -15.71
C ARG A 92 -2.92 -0.20 -14.32
N SER A 93 -1.92 -1.02 -14.03
CA SER A 93 -1.13 -0.96 -12.79
C SER A 93 0.31 -0.66 -13.14
N GLU A 94 0.92 0.30 -12.45
CA GLU A 94 2.30 0.71 -12.68
C GLU A 94 3.07 0.83 -11.36
N TRP A 95 4.29 0.29 -11.38
CA TRP A 95 5.26 0.39 -10.30
C TRP A 95 6.35 1.35 -10.75
N VAL A 96 6.57 2.40 -9.97
CA VAL A 96 7.38 3.54 -10.40
C VAL A 96 8.26 4.01 -9.24
N ALA A 97 9.53 4.27 -9.51
CA ALA A 97 10.41 5.01 -8.62
C ALA A 97 10.00 6.49 -8.64
N LEU A 98 9.84 7.08 -7.45
CA LEU A 98 9.26 8.40 -7.29
C LEU A 98 10.32 9.43 -6.90
N ASP A 99 10.11 10.67 -7.32
CA ASP A 99 10.77 11.82 -6.71
C ASP A 99 10.01 12.27 -5.46
N PRO A 100 10.54 12.05 -4.25
CA PRO A 100 9.84 12.46 -3.04
C PRO A 100 9.76 13.98 -2.86
N THR A 101 10.50 14.76 -3.65
CA THR A 101 10.49 16.23 -3.59
C THR A 101 9.49 16.87 -4.56
N ALA A 102 8.86 16.08 -5.41
CA ALA A 102 7.88 16.57 -6.38
C ALA A 102 6.54 16.87 -5.71
N GLU A 103 5.88 17.96 -6.13
CA GLU A 103 4.56 18.37 -5.61
C GLU A 103 3.50 17.27 -5.79
N GLY A 104 3.58 16.52 -6.89
CA GLY A 104 2.69 15.41 -7.20
C GLY A 104 2.70 14.27 -6.16
N LEU A 105 3.68 14.20 -5.24
CA LEU A 105 3.70 13.22 -4.16
C LEU A 105 2.47 13.38 -3.25
N VAL A 106 2.08 14.62 -2.93
CA VAL A 106 0.92 14.91 -2.07
C VAL A 106 -0.37 14.45 -2.73
N ASP A 107 -0.51 14.72 -4.03
CA ASP A 107 -1.68 14.32 -4.81
C ASP A 107 -1.77 12.79 -4.93
N PHE A 108 -0.66 12.12 -5.22
CA PHE A 108 -0.62 10.66 -5.28
C PHE A 108 -0.97 10.05 -3.91
N TYR A 109 -0.39 10.58 -2.83
CA TYR A 109 -0.69 10.16 -1.46
C TYR A 109 -2.16 10.34 -1.08
N GLY A 110 -2.75 11.49 -1.45
CA GLY A 110 -4.19 11.76 -1.32
C GLY A 110 -5.05 10.79 -2.15
N GLY A 111 -4.58 10.38 -3.34
CA GLY A 111 -5.18 9.34 -4.17
C GLY A 111 -5.16 7.95 -3.50
N VAL A 112 -4.04 7.57 -2.88
CA VAL A 112 -3.94 6.33 -2.09
C VAL A 112 -4.93 6.38 -0.92
N ARG A 113 -5.00 7.49 -0.19
CA ARG A 113 -5.97 7.66 0.92
C ARG A 113 -7.41 7.57 0.44
N SER A 114 -7.79 8.35 -0.57
CA SER A 114 -9.17 8.40 -1.09
C SER A 114 -9.62 7.08 -1.70
N SER A 115 -8.70 6.24 -2.18
CA SER A 115 -8.98 4.86 -2.60
C SER A 115 -8.89 3.83 -1.47
N ALA A 116 -8.54 4.20 -0.24
CA ALA A 116 -8.25 3.28 0.87
C ALA A 116 -7.08 2.33 0.57
N GLY A 117 -6.16 2.72 -0.31
CA GLY A 117 -5.11 1.84 -0.82
C GLY A 117 -5.64 0.69 -1.67
N LYS A 118 -6.85 0.79 -2.24
CA LYS A 118 -7.39 -0.21 -3.17
C LYS A 118 -6.60 -0.16 -4.48
N GLY A 119 -5.52 -0.92 -4.54
CA GLY A 119 -4.66 -1.04 -5.73
C GLY A 119 -3.50 -0.07 -5.81
N SER A 120 -3.38 0.86 -4.87
CA SER A 120 -2.30 1.83 -4.86
C SER A 120 -1.59 1.82 -3.52
N ALA A 121 -0.27 2.03 -3.54
CA ALA A 121 0.56 2.06 -2.34
C ALA A 121 1.80 2.93 -2.54
N LEU A 122 2.38 3.34 -1.41
CA LEU A 122 3.63 4.04 -1.31
C LEU A 122 4.57 3.23 -0.42
N ALA A 123 5.85 3.15 -0.80
CA ALA A 123 6.86 2.41 -0.07
C ALA A 123 8.22 3.10 -0.08
N LEU A 124 9.01 2.79 0.94
CA LEU A 124 10.38 3.21 1.15
C LEU A 124 11.28 1.99 1.13
N LEU A 125 12.27 2.02 0.27
CA LEU A 125 13.25 0.97 0.11
C LEU A 125 14.63 1.51 0.55
N PRO A 126 15.29 0.89 1.54
CA PRO A 126 16.69 1.18 1.79
C PRO A 126 17.55 0.66 0.60
N PRO A 127 18.79 1.16 0.42
CA PRO A 127 19.65 0.78 -0.72
C PRO A 127 19.87 -0.72 -0.90
N GLU A 128 19.84 -1.48 0.20
CA GLU A 128 20.01 -2.92 0.25
C GLU A 128 18.74 -3.72 -0.07
N ALA A 129 17.56 -3.09 -0.12
CA ALA A 129 16.30 -3.79 -0.34
C ALA A 129 16.06 -4.11 -1.83
N SER A 130 15.38 -5.22 -2.06
CA SER A 130 15.05 -5.67 -3.42
C SER A 130 13.76 -5.06 -3.93
N VAL A 131 13.87 -4.21 -4.97
CA VAL A 131 12.70 -3.68 -5.69
C VAL A 131 11.82 -4.79 -6.28
N ARG A 132 12.43 -5.93 -6.66
CA ARG A 132 11.68 -7.10 -7.17
C ARG A 132 10.85 -7.77 -6.07
N ALA A 133 11.35 -7.82 -4.85
CA ALA A 133 10.62 -8.37 -3.72
C ALA A 133 9.43 -7.48 -3.34
N TRP A 134 9.63 -6.15 -3.35
CA TRP A 134 8.53 -5.19 -3.17
C TRP A 134 7.48 -5.29 -4.29
N TYR A 135 7.90 -5.36 -5.55
CA TYR A 135 7.01 -5.58 -6.69
C TYR A 135 6.15 -6.83 -6.46
N ALA A 136 6.77 -7.96 -6.11
CA ALA A 136 6.05 -9.20 -5.83
C ALA A 136 5.04 -9.06 -4.68
N ALA A 137 5.45 -8.46 -3.55
CA ALA A 137 4.56 -8.23 -2.40
C ALA A 137 3.34 -7.35 -2.75
N SER A 138 3.57 -6.27 -3.50
CA SER A 138 2.54 -5.28 -3.85
C SER A 138 1.52 -5.78 -4.88
N THR A 139 1.77 -6.90 -5.57
CA THR A 139 0.75 -7.57 -6.41
C THR A 139 -0.52 -7.95 -5.64
N ALA A 140 -0.42 -8.18 -4.33
CA ALA A 140 -1.58 -8.41 -3.48
C ALA A 140 -2.58 -7.24 -3.52
N LEU A 141 -2.10 -6.00 -3.66
CA LEU A 141 -2.94 -4.83 -3.76
C LEU A 141 -3.63 -4.71 -5.12
N VAL A 142 -3.00 -5.18 -6.20
CA VAL A 142 -3.66 -5.28 -7.51
C VAL A 142 -4.84 -6.24 -7.43
N ASN A 143 -4.66 -7.40 -6.79
CA ASN A 143 -5.77 -8.34 -6.55
C ASN A 143 -6.88 -7.71 -5.70
N ARG A 144 -6.53 -6.94 -4.66
CA ARG A 144 -7.50 -6.17 -3.85
C ARG A 144 -8.32 -5.21 -4.71
N ALA A 145 -7.68 -4.52 -5.65
CA ALA A 145 -8.33 -3.58 -6.54
C ALA A 145 -9.33 -4.28 -7.47
N LEU A 146 -8.92 -5.42 -8.05
CA LEU A 146 -9.77 -6.24 -8.91
C LEU A 146 -10.99 -6.77 -8.16
N LEU A 147 -10.80 -7.26 -6.92
CA LEU A 147 -11.92 -7.67 -6.06
C LEU A 147 -12.89 -6.52 -5.79
N ALA A 148 -12.38 -5.32 -5.55
CA ALA A 148 -13.22 -4.15 -5.26
C ALA A 148 -14.11 -3.72 -6.44
N VAL A 149 -13.73 -4.01 -7.69
CA VAL A 149 -14.51 -3.63 -8.88
C VAL A 149 -15.36 -4.77 -9.45
N GLU A 150 -14.93 -6.02 -9.27
CA GLU A 150 -15.61 -7.20 -9.84
C GLU A 150 -16.57 -7.90 -8.88
N ALA A 151 -16.52 -7.61 -7.58
CA ALA A 151 -17.34 -8.31 -6.60
C ALA A 151 -18.83 -8.29 -6.98
N PRO A 152 -19.50 -9.46 -6.97
CA PRO A 152 -20.95 -9.51 -6.98
C PRO A 152 -21.49 -8.77 -5.74
N GLY A 153 -22.59 -8.02 -5.89
CA GLY A 153 -23.14 -7.18 -4.83
C GLY A 153 -23.50 -7.92 -3.54
N ASP A 154 -23.70 -9.24 -3.63
CA ASP A 154 -24.14 -10.09 -2.52
C ASP A 154 -22.97 -10.82 -1.82
N VAL A 155 -21.73 -10.65 -2.29
CA VAL A 155 -20.55 -11.32 -1.72
C VAL A 155 -19.81 -10.35 -0.79
N ASP A 156 -19.71 -10.71 0.49
CA ASP A 156 -18.82 -10.00 1.41
C ASP A 156 -17.35 -10.26 1.04
N ILE A 157 -16.72 -9.23 0.48
CA ILE A 157 -15.31 -9.26 0.09
C ILE A 157 -14.38 -8.67 1.15
N ALA A 158 -14.89 -8.17 2.27
CA ALA A 158 -14.06 -7.52 3.30
C ALA A 158 -12.96 -8.47 3.85
N PRO A 159 -13.21 -9.77 4.10
CA PRO A 159 -12.16 -10.70 4.52
C PRO A 159 -11.03 -10.82 3.48
N ALA A 160 -11.35 -10.93 2.20
CA ALA A 160 -10.36 -11.03 1.12
C ALA A 160 -9.56 -9.73 0.96
N GLN A 161 -10.21 -8.57 1.13
CA GLN A 161 -9.52 -7.29 1.10
C GLN A 161 -8.55 -7.14 2.28
N ARG A 162 -8.94 -7.53 3.49
CA ARG A 162 -8.05 -7.55 4.66
C ARG A 162 -6.88 -8.50 4.47
N ALA A 163 -7.12 -9.70 3.94
CA ALA A 163 -6.07 -10.67 3.64
C ALA A 163 -5.05 -10.13 2.62
N ALA A 164 -5.52 -9.40 1.59
CA ALA A 164 -4.63 -8.78 0.61
C ALA A 164 -3.76 -7.66 1.22
N VAL A 165 -4.32 -6.85 2.13
CA VAL A 165 -3.56 -5.82 2.86
C VAL A 165 -2.53 -6.47 3.79
N ALA A 166 -2.95 -7.44 4.60
CA ALA A 166 -2.07 -8.16 5.51
C ALA A 166 -0.93 -8.87 4.74
N SER A 167 -1.24 -9.47 3.59
CA SER A 167 -0.25 -10.11 2.73
C SER A 167 0.76 -9.09 2.18
N TYR A 168 0.28 -7.94 1.68
CA TYR A 168 1.16 -6.88 1.20
C TYR A 168 2.09 -6.41 2.32
N LEU A 169 1.53 -5.99 3.45
CA LEU A 169 2.32 -5.42 4.54
C LEU A 169 3.30 -6.46 5.12
N GLY A 170 2.87 -7.70 5.34
CA GLY A 170 3.72 -8.76 5.85
C GLY A 170 4.87 -9.14 4.90
N LEU A 171 4.59 -9.27 3.60
CA LEU A 171 5.61 -9.59 2.61
C LEU A 171 6.55 -8.41 2.35
N ALA A 172 6.03 -7.17 2.33
CA ALA A 172 6.83 -5.95 2.19
C ALA A 172 7.80 -5.79 3.37
N THR A 173 7.32 -6.00 4.60
CA THR A 173 8.16 -5.99 5.81
C THR A 173 9.26 -7.05 5.72
N ARG A 174 8.92 -8.30 5.37
CA ARG A 174 9.93 -9.38 5.19
C ARG A 174 10.93 -9.10 4.07
N ALA A 175 10.55 -8.31 3.07
CA ALA A 175 11.43 -7.86 2.01
C ALA A 175 12.36 -6.71 2.42
N GLY A 176 12.31 -6.25 3.68
CA GLY A 176 13.11 -5.12 4.19
C GLY A 176 12.62 -3.78 3.65
N THR A 177 11.32 -3.67 3.37
CA THR A 177 10.70 -2.45 2.83
C THR A 177 9.69 -1.90 3.82
N ALA A 178 9.57 -0.57 3.86
CA ALA A 178 8.57 0.08 4.69
C ALA A 178 7.41 0.60 3.83
N ALA A 179 6.19 0.21 4.14
CA ALA A 179 4.99 0.75 3.51
C ALA A 179 4.59 2.06 4.20
N VAL A 180 4.29 3.09 3.42
CA VAL A 180 3.77 4.37 3.91
C VAL A 180 2.27 4.40 3.65
N VAL A 181 1.50 4.30 4.72
CA VAL A 181 0.05 4.10 4.68
C VAL A 181 -0.67 5.37 5.15
N PRO A 182 -1.43 6.04 4.28
CA PRO A 182 -2.27 7.15 4.70
C PRO A 182 -3.42 6.71 5.61
N LEU A 183 -3.64 7.47 6.67
CA LEU A 183 -4.77 7.27 7.58
C LEU A 183 -6.02 7.98 7.06
N ARG A 184 -7.16 7.30 7.10
CA ARG A 184 -8.45 7.84 6.62
C ARG A 184 -9.25 8.57 7.70
N VAL A 185 -9.13 8.19 8.97
CA VAL A 185 -10.15 8.51 10.00
C VAL A 185 -9.56 8.90 11.36
N HIS A 186 -8.27 9.26 11.44
CA HIS A 186 -7.69 9.69 12.70
C HIS A 186 -7.94 11.19 12.92
N PRO A 187 -8.31 11.65 14.14
CA PRO A 187 -8.47 13.07 14.47
C PRO A 187 -7.22 13.93 14.19
N SER A 188 -6.05 13.28 14.07
CA SER A 188 -4.76 13.87 13.67
C SER A 188 -4.20 13.15 12.45
N ALA A 189 -4.92 13.22 11.34
CA ALA A 189 -4.65 12.47 10.11
C ALA A 189 -3.22 12.71 9.59
N GLY A 190 -2.37 11.69 9.69
CA GLY A 190 -1.05 11.67 9.06
C GLY A 190 -0.76 10.36 8.37
N CYS A 191 0.18 9.56 8.88
CA CYS A 191 0.52 8.29 8.26
C CYS A 191 0.94 7.22 9.26
N LEU A 192 0.79 5.96 8.85
CA LEU A 192 1.48 4.83 9.45
C LEU A 192 2.63 4.41 8.54
N VAL A 193 3.80 4.18 9.12
CA VAL A 193 4.92 3.55 8.42
C VAL A 193 5.10 2.16 8.97
N VAL A 194 4.87 1.15 8.14
CA VAL A 194 4.87 -0.26 8.52
C VAL A 194 6.09 -0.93 7.90
N GLY A 195 6.92 -1.59 8.70
CA GLY A 195 8.15 -2.22 8.23
C GLY A 195 8.77 -3.07 9.33
N ASP A 196 10.02 -3.51 9.16
CA ASP A 196 10.72 -4.23 10.21
C ASP A 196 11.25 -3.26 11.29
N ARG A 197 11.48 -3.77 12.52
CA ARG A 197 11.88 -2.94 13.67
C ARG A 197 13.18 -2.17 13.42
N ALA A 198 14.16 -2.77 12.75
CA ALA A 198 15.45 -2.14 12.52
C ALA A 198 15.32 -0.98 11.52
N LEU A 199 14.58 -1.19 10.43
CA LEU A 199 14.28 -0.17 9.44
C LEU A 199 13.48 0.98 10.06
N LEU A 200 12.43 0.69 10.83
CA LEU A 200 11.62 1.72 11.47
C LEU A 200 12.43 2.52 12.50
N ALA A 201 13.28 1.88 13.31
CA ALA A 201 14.17 2.60 14.22
C ALA A 201 15.12 3.54 13.46
N ARG A 202 15.63 3.10 12.30
CA ARG A 202 16.50 3.91 11.43
C ARG A 202 15.75 5.09 10.84
N LEU A 203 14.51 4.90 10.37
CA LEU A 203 13.65 5.95 9.83
C LEU A 203 13.29 6.97 10.92
N ALA A 204 12.92 6.51 12.11
CA ALA A 204 12.57 7.37 13.25
C ALA A 204 13.75 8.24 13.71
N ALA A 205 14.96 7.69 13.75
CA ALA A 205 16.18 8.43 14.14
C ALA A 205 16.55 9.58 13.18
N LEU A 206 16.06 9.53 11.94
CA LEU A 206 16.30 10.57 10.92
C LEU A 206 15.24 11.67 10.93
N LEU A 207 14.15 11.49 11.68
CA LEU A 207 13.12 12.50 11.82
C LEU A 207 13.60 13.64 12.74
N PRO A 208 13.23 14.90 12.45
CA PRO A 208 13.49 15.98 13.38
C PRO A 208 12.70 15.76 14.67
N VAL A 209 13.23 16.23 15.82
CA VAL A 209 12.59 16.10 17.15
C VAL A 209 11.16 16.67 17.17
N THR A 210 10.85 17.60 16.27
CA THR A 210 9.53 18.21 16.12
C THR A 210 8.55 17.39 15.28
N ALA A 211 8.99 16.34 14.58
CA ALA A 211 8.09 15.41 13.93
C ALA A 211 7.51 14.49 15.01
N PRO A 212 6.20 14.55 15.29
CA PRO A 212 5.59 13.70 16.30
C PRO A 212 5.68 12.25 15.85
N VAL A 213 6.15 11.38 16.75
CA VAL A 213 6.16 9.93 16.58
C VAL A 213 5.38 9.34 17.75
N SER A 214 4.33 8.59 17.45
CA SER A 214 3.63 7.77 18.44
C SER A 214 4.11 6.31 18.31
N GLY A 215 4.13 5.62 19.45
CA GLY A 215 4.77 4.31 19.64
C GLY A 215 4.08 3.15 18.93
N ASP A 216 4.47 1.93 19.31
CA ASP A 216 4.04 0.68 18.68
C ASP A 216 2.51 0.59 18.54
N VAL A 217 2.05 0.38 17.31
CA VAL A 217 0.64 0.13 16.98
C VAL A 217 0.47 -1.37 16.73
N ASP A 218 -0.56 -1.99 17.30
CA ASP A 218 -0.81 -3.40 17.07
C ASP A 218 -1.16 -3.69 15.60
N TRP A 219 -0.83 -4.90 15.15
CA TRP A 219 -0.98 -5.30 13.75
C TRP A 219 -2.43 -5.27 13.25
N GLN A 220 -3.40 -5.61 14.11
CA GLN A 220 -4.80 -5.63 13.73
C GLN A 220 -5.28 -4.21 13.44
N THR A 221 -4.93 -3.25 14.30
CA THR A 221 -5.17 -1.82 14.11
C THR A 221 -4.53 -1.32 12.81
N ILE A 222 -3.28 -1.72 12.51
CA ILE A 222 -2.61 -1.34 11.25
C ILE A 222 -3.41 -1.84 10.04
N VAL A 223 -3.79 -3.12 10.03
CA VAL A 223 -4.55 -3.72 8.92
C VAL A 223 -5.91 -3.06 8.77
N ASP A 224 -6.62 -2.78 9.86
CA ASP A 224 -7.94 -2.16 9.81
C ASP A 224 -7.88 -0.71 9.31
N GLN A 225 -6.87 0.05 9.72
CA GLN A 225 -6.64 1.41 9.22
C GLN A 225 -6.23 1.43 7.73
N ALA A 226 -5.36 0.51 7.31
CA ALA A 226 -4.89 0.37 5.93
C ALA A 226 -5.97 -0.22 4.98
N SER A 227 -6.88 -1.02 5.53
CA SER A 227 -8.02 -1.59 4.80
C SER A 227 -9.14 -0.55 4.59
N GLY A 228 -9.15 0.50 5.42
CA GLY A 228 -10.23 1.45 5.57
C GLY A 228 -11.43 0.80 6.26
N PRO A 229 -12.14 1.49 7.16
CA PRO A 229 -13.41 0.98 7.64
C PRO A 229 -14.38 0.88 6.46
N ALA A 230 -15.04 -0.28 6.35
CA ALA A 230 -16.36 -0.35 5.74
C ALA A 230 -17.27 0.55 6.59
N LEU A 231 -17.70 1.68 6.02
CA LEU A 231 -18.96 2.29 6.42
C LEU A 231 -20.07 1.63 5.61
#